data_AF-A0A518B2J3-F1
#
_entry.id   AF-A0A518B2J3-F1
#
_cell.length_a   1.000
_cell.length_b   1.000
_cell.length_c   1.000
_cell.angle_alpha   90.00
_cell.angle_beta   90.00
_cell.angle_gamma   90.00
#
_symmetry.space_group_name_H-M   'P 1'
#
loop_
_entity.id
_entity.type
_entity.pdbx_description
1 polymer ?
#
loop_
_entity_poly.entity_id
_entity_poly.type
_entity_poly.pdbx_seq_one_letter_code
_entity_poly.pdbx_strand_id
1 'polypeptide(L)'
;MVIAVCLRDGKETVEIRRYISSLGMGVRRFARAVRGHWGVENSCHWILDVVYREDDSRIRDRRARENFAWLDRFTLSLLKQHPGKDSIAMKRRSCGWSDDFLMEVLTGKAT
;
A
#
# COMPACT_ATOMS: atom_id res chain seq x y z
N MET A 1 -4.23 -13.14 -20.25
CA MET A 1 -3.55 -14.13 -19.39
C MET A 1 -2.11 -13.68 -19.19
N VAL A 2 -1.54 -13.88 -18.00
CA VAL A 2 -0.12 -13.64 -17.71
C VAL A 2 0.45 -14.93 -17.16
N ILE A 3 1.62 -15.33 -17.67
CA ILE A 3 2.38 -16.49 -17.21
C ILE A 3 3.64 -15.95 -16.55
N ALA A 4 3.88 -16.33 -15.30
CA ALA A 4 5.11 -16.04 -14.57
C ALA A 4 5.85 -17.35 -14.35
N VAL A 5 7.13 -17.39 -14.71
CA VAL A 5 8.03 -18.52 -14.47
C VAL A 5 9.06 -18.07 -13.45
N CYS A 6 9.17 -18.79 -12.34
CA CYS A 6 10.08 -18.46 -11.25
C CYS A 6 10.83 -19.71 -10.79
N LEU A 7 12.13 -19.56 -10.54
CA LEU A 7 12.93 -20.59 -9.89
C LEU A 7 12.80 -20.43 -8.37
N ARG A 8 12.27 -21.44 -7.67
CA ARG A 8 12.19 -21.49 -6.21
C ARG A 8 12.83 -22.78 -5.73
N ASP A 9 13.80 -22.67 -4.82
CA ASP A 9 14.51 -23.81 -4.23
C ASP A 9 15.07 -24.79 -5.28
N GLY A 10 15.62 -24.25 -6.37
CA GLY A 10 16.16 -25.05 -7.49
C GLY A 10 15.12 -25.70 -8.41
N LYS A 11 13.82 -25.47 -8.17
CA LYS A 11 12.72 -25.99 -9.00
C LYS A 11 12.06 -24.85 -9.79
N GLU A 12 11.78 -25.11 -11.06
CA GLU A 12 10.98 -24.20 -11.87
C GLU A 12 9.50 -24.30 -11.44
N THR A 13 8.90 -23.14 -11.20
CA THR A 13 7.49 -23.01 -10.87
C THR A 13 6.82 -22.09 -11.89
N VAL A 14 5.63 -22.49 -12.34
CA VAL A 14 4.84 -21.74 -13.33
C VAL A 14 3.55 -21.28 -12.68
N GLU A 15 3.30 -19.98 -12.69
CA GLU A 15 2.07 -19.39 -12.21
C GLU A 15 1.28 -18.75 -13.36
N ILE A 16 0.03 -19.16 -13.52
CA ILE A 16 -0.86 -18.69 -14.59
C ILE A 16 -1.97 -17.85 -13.98
N ARG A 17 -2.05 -16.57 -14.39
CA ARG A 17 -3.11 -15.64 -13.96
C ARG A 17 -4.00 -15.27 -15.14
N ARG A 18 -5.30 -15.54 -14.99
CA ARG A 18 -6.33 -15.16 -15.96
C ARG A 18 -7.02 -13.88 -15.49
N TYR A 19 -7.32 -12.98 -16.43
CA TYR A 19 -7.90 -11.67 -16.14
C TYR A 19 -9.14 -11.48 -17.00
N ILE A 20 -10.21 -10.98 -16.39
CA ILE A 20 -11.40 -10.48 -17.07
C ILE A 20 -11.23 -8.97 -17.14
N SER A 21 -11.37 -8.39 -18.33
CA SER A 21 -11.12 -6.96 -18.54
C SER A 21 -12.01 -6.39 -19.62
N SER A 22 -12.55 -5.20 -19.37
CA SER A 22 -13.23 -4.37 -20.35
C SER A 22 -12.27 -3.45 -21.12
N LEU A 23 -10.95 -3.53 -20.85
CA LEU A 23 -9.95 -2.76 -21.57
C LEU A 23 -9.97 -3.15 -23.05
N GLY A 24 -10.04 -2.14 -23.93
CA GLY A 24 -9.86 -2.35 -25.37
C GLY A 24 -8.53 -3.05 -25.67
N MET A 25 -8.50 -3.81 -26.77
CA MET A 25 -7.37 -4.65 -27.18
C MET A 25 -6.07 -3.83 -27.25
N GLY A 26 -5.15 -4.10 -26.31
CA GLY A 26 -3.88 -3.38 -26.21
C GLY A 26 -2.93 -3.99 -25.19
N VAL A 27 -2.01 -4.83 -25.65
CA VAL A 27 -1.08 -5.59 -24.79
C VAL A 27 -0.28 -4.69 -23.85
N ARG A 28 0.20 -3.53 -24.32
CA ARG A 28 0.94 -2.56 -23.49
C ARG A 28 0.10 -1.98 -22.36
N ARG A 29 -1.15 -1.62 -22.64
CA ARG A 29 -2.09 -1.08 -21.65
C ARG A 29 -2.47 -2.13 -20.62
N PHE A 30 -2.77 -3.34 -21.09
CA PHE A 30 -3.04 -4.49 -20.22
C PHE A 30 -1.84 -4.80 -19.31
N ALA A 31 -0.64 -4.91 -19.87
CA ALA A 31 0.57 -5.20 -19.10
C ALA A 31 0.88 -4.10 -18.07
N ARG A 32 0.66 -2.82 -18.40
CA ARG A 32 0.79 -1.71 -17.45
C ARG A 32 -0.21 -1.83 -16.32
N ALA A 33 -1.48 -2.11 -16.61
CA ALA A 33 -2.52 -2.29 -15.61
C ALA A 33 -2.20 -3.46 -14.67
N VAL A 34 -1.80 -4.62 -15.21
CA VAL A 34 -1.43 -5.80 -14.41
C VAL A 34 -0.24 -5.51 -13.50
N ARG A 35 0.81 -4.85 -14.00
CA ARG A 35 1.95 -4.46 -13.15
C ARG A 35 1.56 -3.41 -12.11
N GLY A 36 0.72 -2.45 -12.47
CA GLY A 36 0.22 -1.43 -11.56
C GLY A 36 -0.62 -2.01 -10.43
N HIS A 37 -1.40 -3.06 -10.71
CA HIS A 37 -2.19 -3.76 -9.69
C HIS A 37 -1.31 -4.33 -8.57
N TRP A 38 -0.17 -4.95 -8.90
CA TRP A 38 0.81 -5.39 -7.89
C TRP A 38 1.42 -4.24 -7.09
N GLY A 39 1.48 -3.04 -7.66
CA GLY A 39 1.90 -1.84 -6.93
C GLY A 39 0.98 -1.51 -5.76
N VAL A 40 -0.31 -1.86 -5.81
CA VAL A 40 -1.24 -1.66 -4.69
C VAL A 40 -0.85 -2.56 -3.51
N GLU A 41 -0.57 -3.84 -3.77
CA GLU A 41 -0.16 -4.79 -2.74
C GLU A 41 1.14 -4.34 -2.05
N ASN A 42 2.16 -4.03 -2.85
CA ASN A 42 3.48 -3.69 -2.33
C ASN A 42 3.52 -2.33 -1.64
N SER A 43 2.76 -1.35 -2.15
CA SER A 43 2.84 0.02 -1.62
C SER A 43 1.78 0.33 -0.58
N CYS A 44 0.63 -0.35 -0.59
CA CYS A 44 -0.47 -0.09 0.32
C CYS A 44 -0.61 -1.21 1.35
N HIS A 45 -1.01 -2.42 0.93
CA HIS A 45 -1.33 -3.52 1.84
C HIS A 45 -0.16 -3.90 2.72
N TRP A 46 1.02 -4.15 2.14
CA TRP A 46 2.19 -4.53 2.95
C TRP A 46 2.53 -3.49 4.03
N ILE A 47 2.35 -2.19 3.73
CA ILE A 47 2.59 -1.14 4.73
C ILE A 47 1.52 -1.15 5.82
N LEU A 48 0.26 -1.39 5.47
CA LEU A 48 -0.82 -1.52 6.45
C LEU A 48 -0.60 -2.73 7.35
N ASP A 49 -0.28 -3.89 6.77
CA ASP A 49 -0.07 -5.13 7.49
C ASP A 49 1.12 -5.02 8.45
N VAL A 50 2.26 -4.46 8.00
CA VAL A 50 3.52 -4.48 8.77
C VAL A 50 3.74 -3.20 9.58
N VAL A 51 3.52 -2.02 9.00
CA VAL A 51 3.77 -0.74 9.68
C VAL A 51 2.58 -0.34 10.54
N TYR A 52 1.35 -0.54 10.06
CA TYR A 52 0.13 -0.26 10.84
C TYR A 52 -0.27 -1.43 11.74
N ARG A 53 0.24 -2.64 11.48
CA ARG A 53 -0.10 -3.85 12.21
C ARG A 53 -1.61 -4.15 12.11
N GLU A 54 -2.18 -3.91 10.93
CA GLU A 54 -3.61 -4.13 10.67
C GLU A 54 -3.99 -5.59 10.93
N ASP A 55 -3.15 -6.55 10.52
CA ASP A 55 -3.34 -7.99 10.77
C ASP A 55 -3.33 -8.38 12.26
N ASP A 56 -2.56 -7.66 13.08
CA ASP A 56 -2.50 -7.89 14.53
C ASP A 56 -3.66 -7.21 15.29
N SER A 57 -4.50 -6.43 14.59
CA SER A 57 -5.57 -5.64 15.21
C SER A 57 -6.62 -6.53 15.86
N ARG A 58 -6.91 -6.26 17.13
CA ARG A 58 -7.90 -7.02 17.93
C ARG A 58 -9.27 -6.37 17.95
N ILE A 59 -9.50 -5.35 17.12
CA ILE A 59 -10.79 -4.66 17.01
C ILE A 59 -11.83 -5.65 16.48
N ARG A 60 -12.88 -5.94 17.26
CA ARG A 60 -13.94 -6.89 16.88
C ARG A 60 -15.23 -6.22 16.42
N ASP A 61 -15.48 -4.99 16.87
CA ASP A 61 -16.64 -4.23 16.43
C ASP A 61 -16.56 -3.92 14.94
N ARG A 62 -17.65 -4.14 14.20
CA ARG A 62 -17.67 -4.01 12.74
C ARG A 62 -17.44 -2.57 12.30
N ARG A 63 -18.10 -1.60 12.94
CA ARG A 63 -18.01 -0.18 12.57
C ARG A 63 -16.63 0.36 12.88
N ALA A 64 -16.07 -0.02 14.03
CA ALA A 64 -14.71 0.33 14.38
C ALA A 64 -13.71 -0.22 13.35
N ARG A 65 -13.81 -1.50 12.95
CA ARG A 65 -12.93 -2.06 11.91
C ARG A 65 -12.99 -1.28 10.61
N GLU A 66 -14.19 -0.95 10.13
CA GLU A 66 -14.38 -0.18 8.89
C GLU A 66 -13.79 1.24 9.01
N ASN A 67 -14.03 1.91 10.14
CA ASN A 67 -13.51 3.25 10.40
C ASN A 67 -11.98 3.29 10.46
N PHE A 68 -11.37 2.33 11.18
CA PHE A 68 -9.92 2.23 11.28
C PHE A 68 -9.29 1.88 9.94
N ALA A 69 -9.85 0.93 9.19
CA ALA A 69 -9.34 0.59 7.86
C ALA A 69 -9.39 1.80 6.88
N TRP A 70 -10.34 2.72 7.06
CA TRP A 70 -10.37 3.98 6.32
C TRP A 70 -9.30 4.97 6.84
N LEU A 71 -9.21 5.17 8.16
CA LEU A 71 -8.24 6.08 8.79
C LEU A 71 -6.79 5.67 8.50
N ASP A 72 -6.47 4.38 8.51
CA ASP A 72 -5.12 3.87 8.26
C ASP A 72 -4.71 4.15 6.81
N ARG A 73 -5.61 3.92 5.84
CA ARG A 73 -5.38 4.29 4.43
C ARG A 73 -5.27 5.80 4.23
N PHE A 74 -6.09 6.58 4.93
CA PHE A 74 -6.06 8.03 4.87
C PHE A 74 -4.72 8.59 5.38
N THR A 75 -4.30 8.18 6.57
CA THR A 75 -3.04 8.61 7.17
C THR A 75 -1.83 8.13 6.36
N LEU A 76 -1.86 6.91 5.82
CA LEU A 76 -0.81 6.42 4.92
C LEU A 76 -0.68 7.28 3.67
N SER A 77 -1.80 7.72 3.10
CA SER A 77 -1.81 8.62 1.94
C SER A 77 -1.15 9.96 2.24
N LEU A 78 -1.41 10.56 3.41
CA LEU A 78 -0.77 11.80 3.84
C LEU A 78 0.74 11.61 4.03
N LEU A 79 1.16 10.56 4.73
CA LEU A 79 2.59 10.27 4.97
C LEU A 79 3.38 10.03 3.67
N LYS A 80 2.73 9.46 2.65
CA LYS A 80 3.33 9.29 1.31
C LYS A 80 3.47 10.59 0.53
N GLN A 81 2.57 11.54 0.73
CA GLN A 81 2.60 12.84 0.06
C GLN A 81 3.64 13.78 0.68
N HIS A 82 3.98 13.59 1.95
CA HIS A 82 5.01 14.36 2.63
C HIS A 82 6.38 14.24 1.94
N PRO A 83 7.09 15.35 1.65
CA PRO A 83 8.31 15.37 0.82
C PRO A 83 9.54 14.73 1.49
N GLY A 84 9.53 14.58 2.82
CA GLY A 84 10.61 13.94 3.57
C GLY A 84 10.97 12.54 3.05
N LYS A 85 12.25 12.17 3.16
CA LYS A 85 12.80 10.90 2.62
C LYS A 85 12.76 9.73 3.60
N ASP A 86 12.37 10.00 4.84
CA ASP A 86 12.28 8.97 5.87
C ASP A 86 11.27 7.88 5.52
N SER A 87 11.47 6.70 6.10
CA SER A 87 10.51 5.60 5.96
C SER A 87 9.13 6.00 6.51
N ILE A 88 8.06 5.39 5.99
CA ILE A 88 6.70 5.63 6.50
C ILE A 88 6.60 5.37 8.00
N ALA A 89 7.28 4.33 8.50
CA ALA A 89 7.34 4.03 9.92
C ALA A 89 7.98 5.16 10.72
N MET A 90 9.05 5.77 10.20
CA MET A 90 9.74 6.86 10.86
C MET A 90 8.92 8.16 10.79
N LYS A 91 8.36 8.52 9.63
CA LYS A 91 7.46 9.68 9.52
C LYS A 91 6.27 9.59 10.48
N ARG A 92 5.68 8.39 10.63
CA ARG A 92 4.60 8.15 11.58
C ARG A 92 5.05 8.34 13.03
N ARG A 93 6.27 7.93 13.39
CA ARG A 93 6.85 8.20 14.72
C ARG A 93 7.12 9.69 14.92
N SER A 94 7.67 10.37 13.93
CA SER A 94 7.91 11.82 13.97
C SER A 94 6.63 12.61 14.23
N CYS A 95 5.50 12.22 13.63
CA CYS A 95 4.19 12.80 13.91
C CYS A 95 3.75 12.65 15.38
N GLY A 96 4.23 11.62 16.08
CA GLY A 96 3.97 11.41 17.51
C GLY A 96 4.99 12.08 18.44
N TRP A 97 6.10 12.59 17.89
CA TRP A 97 7.19 13.22 18.65
C TRP A 97 7.28 14.74 18.44
N SER A 98 6.68 15.26 17.38
CA SER A 98 6.71 16.69 17.03
C SER A 98 5.36 17.10 16.45
N ASP A 99 4.72 18.05 17.14
CA ASP A 99 3.46 18.65 16.67
C ASP A 99 3.68 19.43 15.36
N ASP A 100 4.84 20.08 15.20
CA ASP A 100 5.18 20.78 13.95
C ASP A 100 5.22 19.81 12.76
N PHE A 101 5.90 18.66 12.92
CA PHE A 101 5.95 17.63 11.88
C PHE A 101 4.56 17.03 11.60
N LEU A 102 3.76 16.80 12.65
CA LEU A 102 2.38 16.36 12.50
C LEU A 102 1.57 17.37 11.66
N MET A 103 1.72 18.67 11.94
CA MET A 103 1.03 19.73 11.23
C MET A 103 1.50 19.85 9.77
N GLU A 104 2.78 19.64 9.48
CA GLU A 104 3.29 19.56 8.11
C GLU A 104 2.58 18.44 7.32
N VAL A 105 2.47 17.24 7.92
CA VAL A 105 1.80 16.09 7.31
C VAL A 105 0.31 16.32 7.11
N LEU A 106 -0.38 16.94 8.07
CA LEU A 106 -1.83 17.19 8.01
C LEU A 106 -2.21 18.30 7.03
N THR A 107 -1.37 19.34 6.92
CA THR A 107 -1.67 20.52 6.10
C THR A 107 -1.02 20.48 4.71
N GLY A 108 -0.04 19.59 4.50
CA GLY A 108 0.70 19.47 3.25
C GLY A 108 1.63 20.67 2.98
N LYS A 109 1.95 21.46 4.01
CA LYS A 109 2.84 22.62 3.93
C LYS A 109 3.96 22.46 4.94
N ALA A 110 5.21 22.54 4.48
CA ALA A 110 6.35 22.68 5.38
C ALA A 110 6.21 24.01 6.13
N THR A 111 6.16 23.92 7.47
CA THR A 111 6.20 25.06 8.38
C THR A 111 7.60 25.62 8.53
#